data_AF-A0A1C5W8Y4-F1
#
_entry.id   AF-A0A1C5W8Y4-F1
#
_cell.length_a   1.000
_cell.length_b   1.000
_cell.length_c   1.000
_cell.angle_alpha   90.00
_cell.angle_beta   90.00
_cell.angle_gamma   90.00
#
_symmetry.space_group_name_H-M   'P 1'
#
loop_
_entity.id
_entity.type
_entity.pdbx_description
1 polymer ?
#
loop_
_entity_poly.entity_id
_entity_poly.type
_entity_poly.pdbx_seq_one_letter_code
_entity_poly.pdbx_strand_id
1 'polypeptide(L)'
;MIFSDRKDVTMGKENLQRNAAINITKNIRKQIMETYEKNNIPNLYGFKLTHEELIRDTDGLEKEIIEIMNHPRKYKALLNVFTYFGNIEGI
;
A
#
# COMPACT_ATOMS: atom_id res chain seq x y z
N MET A 1 37.58 1.35 -15.22
CA MET A 1 36.66 2.08 -14.31
C MET A 1 35.24 1.78 -14.76
N ILE A 2 34.58 0.71 -14.26
CA ILE A 2 33.23 0.28 -14.71
C ILE A 2 32.39 -0.23 -13.51
N PHE A 3 32.51 0.44 -12.34
CA PHE A 3 31.78 0.02 -11.13
C PHE A 3 30.91 1.13 -10.52
N SER A 4 30.89 2.35 -11.08
CA SER A 4 30.06 3.46 -10.58
C SER A 4 28.60 3.35 -11.08
N ASP A 5 28.38 3.13 -12.37
CA ASP A 5 27.04 3.21 -12.97
C ASP A 5 26.03 2.19 -12.41
N ARG A 6 26.48 1.01 -12.00
CA ARG A 6 25.57 0.00 -11.44
C ARG A 6 25.03 0.38 -10.07
N LYS A 7 25.81 1.11 -9.26
CA LYS A 7 25.36 1.56 -7.93
C LYS A 7 24.31 2.66 -8.06
N ASP A 8 24.50 3.61 -8.97
CA ASP A 8 23.54 4.70 -9.20
C ASP A 8 22.20 4.20 -9.75
N VAL A 9 22.23 3.22 -10.68
CA VAL A 9 20.99 2.57 -11.18
C VAL A 9 20.28 1.78 -10.08
N THR A 10 21.04 1.12 -9.20
CA THR A 10 20.48 0.36 -8.07
C THR A 10 19.85 1.31 -7.03
N MET A 11 20.52 2.40 -6.69
CA MET A 11 19.97 3.45 -5.79
C MET A 11 18.73 4.12 -6.38
N GLY A 12 18.71 4.38 -7.70
CA GLY A 12 17.55 4.93 -8.40
C GLY A 12 16.34 3.99 -8.35
N LYS A 13 16.57 2.68 -8.57
CA LYS A 13 15.51 1.65 -8.51
C LYS A 13 14.98 1.46 -7.09
N GLU A 14 15.86 1.39 -6.09
CA GLU A 14 15.48 1.25 -4.68
C GLU A 14 14.67 2.46 -4.20
N ASN A 15 15.05 3.67 -4.60
CA ASN A 15 14.29 4.89 -4.30
C ASN A 15 12.90 4.90 -4.97
N LEU A 16 12.82 4.46 -6.24
CA LEU A 16 11.53 4.35 -6.94
C LEU A 16 10.62 3.29 -6.29
N GLN A 17 11.17 2.13 -5.92
CA GLN A 17 10.42 1.08 -5.23
C GLN A 17 9.92 1.55 -3.86
N ARG A 18 10.77 2.22 -3.09
CA ARG A 18 10.39 2.77 -1.79
C ARG A 18 9.30 3.83 -1.91
N ASN A 19 9.43 4.76 -2.85
CA ASN A 19 8.41 5.78 -3.10
C ASN A 19 7.07 5.17 -3.51
N ALA A 20 7.09 4.14 -4.35
CA ALA A 20 5.88 3.40 -4.72
C ALA A 20 5.25 2.71 -3.50
N ALA A 21 6.05 2.04 -2.66
CA ALA A 21 5.56 1.39 -1.45
C ALA A 21 4.94 2.37 -0.44
N ILE A 22 5.56 3.54 -0.25
CA ILE A 22 5.02 4.62 0.58
C ILE A 22 3.67 5.10 0.03
N ASN A 23 3.56 5.30 -1.28
CA ASN A 23 2.32 5.76 -1.91
C ASN A 23 1.20 4.72 -1.80
N ILE A 24 1.50 3.44 -2.03
CA ILE A 24 0.53 2.34 -1.86
C ILE A 24 0.08 2.28 -0.39
N THR A 25 1.01 2.36 0.56
CA THR A 25 0.68 2.37 2.00
C THR A 25 -0.24 3.54 2.37
N LYS A 26 0.03 4.74 1.85
CA LYS A 26 -0.82 5.92 2.07
C LYS A 26 -2.23 5.72 1.50
N ASN A 27 -2.33 5.15 0.30
CA ASN A 27 -3.62 4.86 -0.32
C ASN A 27 -4.42 3.81 0.47
N ILE A 28 -3.78 2.73 0.93
CA ILE A 28 -4.42 1.72 1.79
C ILE A 28 -4.93 2.37 3.08
N ARG A 29 -4.10 3.16 3.78
CA ARG A 29 -4.51 3.90 4.98
C ARG A 29 -5.73 4.78 4.73
N LYS A 30 -5.72 5.52 3.62
CA LYS A 30 -6.83 6.38 3.22
C LYS A 30 -8.11 5.57 2.96
N GLN A 31 -8.03 4.49 2.20
CA GLN A 31 -9.19 3.62 1.91
C GLN A 31 -9.76 2.97 3.17
N ILE A 32 -8.90 2.55 4.10
CA ILE A 32 -9.32 2.06 5.42
C ILE A 32 -10.13 3.17 6.11
N MET A 33 -9.56 4.36 6.28
CA MET A 33 -10.26 5.49 6.92
C MET A 33 -11.60 5.81 6.25
N GLU A 34 -11.63 5.93 4.92
CA GLU A 34 -12.86 6.22 4.15
C GLU A 34 -13.91 5.12 4.30
N THR A 35 -13.49 3.85 4.32
CA THR A 35 -14.39 2.71 4.54
C THR A 35 -14.99 2.74 5.95
N TYR A 36 -14.18 3.07 6.95
CA TYR A 36 -14.66 3.21 8.32
C TYR A 36 -15.60 4.41 8.50
N GLU A 37 -15.29 5.57 7.91
CA GLU A 37 -16.14 6.75 7.92
C GLU A 37 -17.49 6.52 7.20
N LYS A 38 -17.45 5.85 6.04
CA LYS A 38 -18.64 5.54 5.23
C LYS A 38 -19.54 4.49 5.89
N ASN A 39 -18.95 3.47 6.51
CA ASN A 39 -19.67 2.38 7.17
C ASN A 39 -19.93 2.69 8.65
N ASN A 40 -20.27 3.93 8.99
CA ASN A 40 -20.72 4.34 10.33
C ASN A 40 -22.10 3.69 10.68
N ILE A 41 -22.16 2.36 10.63
CA ILE A 41 -23.34 1.51 10.79
C ILE A 41 -23.66 1.47 12.28
N PRO A 42 -24.76 2.08 12.72
CA PRO A 42 -25.20 1.96 14.10
C PRO A 42 -25.46 0.47 14.40
N ASN A 43 -24.93 -0.02 15.51
CA ASN A 43 -25.18 -1.37 16.07
C ASN A 43 -24.46 -2.58 15.46
N LEU A 44 -23.45 -2.41 14.60
CA LEU A 44 -22.48 -3.47 14.30
C LEU A 44 -21.20 -3.26 15.15
N TYR A 45 -21.30 -3.62 16.43
CA TYR A 45 -20.18 -3.80 17.37
C TYR A 45 -19.01 -2.80 17.28
N GLY A 46 -19.25 -1.51 17.59
CA GLY A 46 -18.25 -0.71 18.32
C GLY A 46 -16.85 -0.55 17.72
N PHE A 47 -16.63 -0.83 16.43
CA PHE A 47 -15.38 -0.58 15.72
C PHE A 47 -15.23 0.92 15.45
N LYS A 48 -15.04 1.69 16.52
CA LYS A 48 -14.53 3.05 16.40
C LYS A 48 -13.09 2.91 15.98
N LEU A 49 -12.78 2.99 14.68
CA LEU A 49 -11.39 3.03 14.21
C LEU A 49 -10.67 4.15 14.93
N THR A 50 -9.92 3.79 15.96
CA THR A 50 -9.05 4.72 16.66
C THR A 50 -7.80 4.95 15.84
N HIS A 51 -7.15 6.09 16.07
CA HIS A 51 -5.85 6.35 15.45
C HIS A 51 -4.83 5.23 15.78
N GLU A 52 -4.95 4.63 16.96
CA GLU A 52 -4.10 3.51 17.40
C GLU A 52 -4.35 2.22 16.62
N GLU A 53 -5.60 1.89 16.31
CA GLU A 53 -5.93 0.73 15.46
C GLU A 53 -5.48 0.95 14.03
N LEU A 54 -5.68 2.15 13.48
CA LEU A 54 -5.16 2.48 12.15
C LEU A 54 -3.64 2.35 12.10
N ILE A 55 -2.92 2.82 13.11
CA ILE A 55 -1.46 2.65 13.18
C ILE A 55 -1.12 1.16 13.29
N ARG A 56 -1.77 0.40 14.17
CA ARG A 56 -1.51 -1.03 14.36
C ARG A 56 -1.73 -1.83 13.07
N ASP A 57 -2.82 -1.58 12.38
CA ASP A 57 -3.22 -2.32 11.17
C ASP A 57 -2.40 -1.92 9.94
N THR A 58 -1.72 -0.77 9.99
CA THR A 58 -0.92 -0.26 8.87
C THR A 58 0.56 -0.08 9.18
N ASP A 59 1.00 -0.51 10.36
CA ASP A 59 2.41 -0.57 10.71
C ASP A 59 3.07 -1.69 9.89
N GLY A 60 4.30 -1.46 9.44
CA GLY A 60 5.03 -2.44 8.64
C GLY A 60 4.59 -2.60 7.17
N LEU A 61 3.42 -2.10 6.75
CA LEU A 61 2.92 -2.25 5.37
C LEU A 61 3.91 -1.79 4.29
N GLU A 62 4.69 -0.72 4.53
CA GLU A 62 5.74 -0.28 3.58
C GLU A 62 6.73 -1.41 3.29
N LYS A 63 7.19 -2.12 4.33
CA LYS A 63 8.15 -3.22 4.20
C LYS A 63 7.51 -4.42 3.49
N GLU A 64 6.28 -4.75 3.82
CA GLU A 64 5.54 -5.85 3.19
C GLU A 64 5.30 -5.59 1.70
N ILE A 65 4.97 -4.34 1.32
CA ILE A 65 4.81 -3.95 -0.08
C ILE A 65 6.15 -4.03 -0.81
N ILE A 66 7.25 -3.56 -0.22
CA ILE A 66 8.60 -3.71 -0.80
C ILE A 66 8.93 -5.20 -1.01
N GLU A 67 8.62 -6.06 -0.04
CA GLU A 67 8.81 -7.51 -0.17
C GLU A 67 7.99 -8.07 -1.34
N ILE A 68 6.72 -7.67 -1.48
CA ILE A 68 5.87 -8.06 -2.62
C ILE A 68 6.47 -7.57 -3.94
N MET A 69 6.99 -6.34 -4.00
CA MET A 69 7.64 -5.76 -5.18
C MET A 69 8.89 -6.53 -5.61
N ASN A 70 9.58 -7.18 -4.67
CA ASN A 70 10.70 -8.08 -4.95
C ASN A 70 10.27 -9.43 -5.56
N HIS A 71 8.95 -9.71 -5.59
CA HIS A 71 8.36 -10.89 -6.21
C HIS A 71 7.47 -10.50 -7.40
N PRO A 72 7.98 -10.46 -8.64
CA PRO A 72 7.27 -9.90 -9.80
C PRO A 72 5.87 -10.48 -10.05
N ARG A 73 5.67 -11.79 -9.80
CA ARG A 73 4.36 -12.44 -9.94
C ARG A 73 3.37 -11.97 -8.88
N LYS A 74 3.81 -11.85 -7.61
CA LYS A 74 2.98 -11.34 -6.50
C LYS A 74 2.63 -9.88 -6.73
N TYR A 75 3.61 -9.07 -7.14
CA TYR A 75 3.39 -7.66 -7.46
C TYR A 75 2.40 -7.47 -8.62
N LYS A 76 2.51 -8.26 -9.69
CA LYS A 76 1.55 -8.23 -10.79
C LYS A 76 0.13 -8.60 -10.34
N ALA A 77 0.00 -9.62 -9.48
CA ALA A 77 -1.29 -10.00 -8.92
C ALA A 77 -1.89 -8.88 -8.06
N LEU A 78 -1.10 -8.24 -7.21
CA LEU A 78 -1.51 -7.09 -6.39
C LEU A 78 -2.01 -5.93 -7.26
N LEU A 79 -1.28 -5.57 -8.32
CA LEU A 79 -1.71 -4.53 -9.26
C LEU A 79 -3.04 -4.88 -9.94
N ASN A 80 -3.21 -6.12 -10.38
CA ASN A 80 -4.48 -6.57 -10.98
C ASN A 80 -5.66 -6.46 -10.01
N VAL A 81 -5.45 -6.80 -8.74
CA VAL A 81 -6.47 -6.65 -7.68
C VAL A 81 -6.82 -5.17 -7.48
N PHE A 82 -5.82 -4.29 -7.37
CA PHE A 82 -6.06 -2.86 -7.26
C PHE A 82 -6.77 -2.28 -8.48
N THR A 83 -6.40 -2.67 -9.70
CA THR A 83 -7.08 -2.26 -10.93
C THR A 83 -8.51 -2.76 -10.97
N TYR A 84 -8.77 -4.01 -10.57
CA TYR A 84 -10.11 -4.56 -10.52
C TYR A 84 -11.02 -3.75 -9.60
N PHE A 85 -10.57 -3.48 -8.36
CA PHE A 85 -11.36 -2.70 -7.41
C PHE A 85 -11.48 -1.22 -7.78
N GLY A 86 -10.42 -0.59 -8.30
CA GLY A 86 -10.47 0.80 -8.76
C GLY A 86 -11.38 1.01 -9.97
N ASN A 87 -11.60 -0.01 -10.79
CA ASN A 87 -12.56 0.02 -11.90
C ASN A 87 -14.01 -0.26 -11.46
N ILE A 88 -14.22 -0.78 -10.25
CA ILE A 88 -15.57 -1.03 -9.69
C ILE A 88 -16.20 0.26 -9.13
N GLU A 89 -15.40 1.24 -8.71
CA GLU A 89 -15.88 2.55 -8.20
C GLU A 89 -16.48 3.48 -9.28
N GLY A 90 -16.80 2.95 -10.46
CA GLY A 90 -17.56 3.62 -11.53
C GLY A 90 -19.09 3.50 -11.40
N ILE A 91 -19.63 3.47 -10.17
CA ILE A 91 -21.08 3.60 -9.84
C ILE A 91 -21.23 4.59 -8.68
#